data_AF-A0A959I4J6-F1
#
_entry.id   AF-A0A959I4J6-F1
#
_cell.length_a   1.000
_cell.length_b   1.000
_cell.length_c   1.000
_cell.angle_alpha   90.00
_cell.angle_beta   90.00
_cell.angle_gamma   90.00
#
_symmetry.space_group_name_H-M   'P 1'
#
loop_
_entity.id
_entity.type
_entity.pdbx_description
1 polymer ?
#
loop_
_entity_poly.entity_id
_entity_poly.type
_entity_poly.pdbx_seq_one_letter_code
_entity_poly.pdbx_strand_id
1 'polypeptide(L)'
;FLGKESAEVYPRVMMPLFFRKDRPILPVKGVFRLDKDKDQFIFGDSLKVIGGNLRGNQLVFRNRDGKLEGEGAFNMGSGLKYVKVDAAGTIRSEFKESAPQEENMIISDTMDLSAAPLAPREQVYEVEADVMTGIQLIVPDRLLKIMITDIESMSFDASPVVYLTDLDFYRRAVSNLLPPGKETDATLASLGTGLMEVPEKVNPYTFLFSRIPMKWNAEYQSFISMEDKNAVASINGELINRMMESYIEFKMPSNDDDRLYIYLKSPSELFYFFGFKQGILSVTSNNPAFMEELAGMKSKEKVIKMDDGNTYEIQDVDVGTARLFFNRVKSARK
;
A
#
# COMPACT_ATOMS: atom_id res chain seq x y z
N PHE A 1 -4.63 -12.91 3.78
CA PHE A 1 -5.78 -12.89 2.85
C PHE A 1 -6.75 -11.84 3.32
N LEU A 2 -7.51 -11.23 2.41
CA LEU A 2 -8.60 -10.32 2.73
C LEU A 2 -9.91 -11.11 2.67
N GLY A 3 -10.61 -11.17 3.81
CA GLY A 3 -11.87 -11.89 3.99
C GLY A 3 -13.01 -11.23 3.24
N LYS A 4 -13.76 -12.04 2.48
CA LYS A 4 -14.89 -11.54 1.71
C LYS A 4 -16.06 -11.08 2.59
N GLU A 5 -16.33 -11.79 3.66
CA GLU A 5 -17.44 -11.47 4.57
C GLU A 5 -17.02 -10.59 5.73
N SER A 6 -15.84 -10.83 6.31
CA SER A 6 -15.35 -10.06 7.46
C SER A 6 -14.75 -8.71 7.08
N ALA A 7 -14.29 -8.55 5.83
CA ALA A 7 -13.44 -7.44 5.42
C ALA A 7 -12.16 -7.26 6.26
N GLU A 8 -11.76 -8.32 6.95
CA GLU A 8 -10.53 -8.37 7.72
C GLU A 8 -9.39 -8.92 6.87
N VAL A 9 -8.19 -8.38 7.05
CA VAL A 9 -6.97 -9.03 6.54
C VAL A 9 -6.47 -10.00 7.60
N TYR A 10 -6.40 -11.28 7.24
CA TYR A 10 -6.04 -12.35 8.17
C TYR A 10 -4.88 -13.21 7.64
N PRO A 11 -3.96 -13.67 8.50
CA PRO A 11 -2.94 -14.64 8.17
C PRO A 11 -3.53 -16.05 8.02
N ARG A 12 -2.88 -16.90 7.21
CA ARG A 12 -3.18 -18.34 7.16
C ARG A 12 -1.93 -19.18 7.07
N VAL A 13 -1.85 -20.18 7.94
CA VAL A 13 -0.77 -21.15 8.03
C VAL A 13 -1.40 -22.52 8.13
N MET A 14 -1.23 -23.37 7.11
CA MET A 14 -1.70 -24.77 7.12
C MET A 14 -3.20 -24.96 7.42
N MET A 15 -4.05 -24.00 7.02
CA MET A 15 -5.50 -24.04 7.23
C MET A 15 -6.25 -23.58 5.96
N PRO A 16 -7.49 -24.01 5.70
CA PRO A 16 -8.25 -23.64 4.50
C PRO A 16 -8.57 -22.13 4.43
N LEU A 17 -9.05 -21.59 3.33
CA LEU A 17 -9.58 -20.22 3.34
C LEU A 17 -10.91 -20.17 4.12
N PHE A 18 -11.24 -19.04 4.74
CA PHE A 18 -12.58 -18.85 5.31
C PHE A 18 -13.63 -18.86 4.19
N PHE A 19 -13.34 -18.20 3.06
CA PHE A 19 -14.13 -18.29 1.85
C PHE A 19 -13.26 -18.52 0.62
N ARG A 20 -13.78 -19.29 -0.33
CA ARG A 20 -13.10 -19.57 -1.62
C ARG A 20 -12.75 -18.30 -2.40
N LYS A 21 -13.50 -17.21 -2.19
CA LYS A 21 -13.33 -15.92 -2.88
C LYS A 21 -12.48 -14.91 -2.08
N ASP A 22 -11.87 -15.32 -0.97
CA ASP A 22 -10.98 -14.44 -0.22
C ASP A 22 -9.75 -14.05 -1.05
N ARG A 23 -9.37 -12.78 -0.98
CA ARG A 23 -8.36 -12.21 -1.87
C ARG A 23 -6.96 -12.40 -1.25
N PRO A 24 -6.00 -13.01 -1.96
CA PRO A 24 -4.64 -13.11 -1.44
C PRO A 24 -3.97 -11.73 -1.43
N ILE A 25 -3.56 -11.24 -0.25
CA ILE A 25 -2.76 -10.01 -0.11
C ILE A 25 -1.28 -10.31 -0.35
N LEU A 26 -0.71 -11.25 0.41
CA LEU A 26 0.61 -11.83 0.17
C LEU A 26 0.43 -13.31 -0.18
N PRO A 27 0.43 -13.69 -1.48
CA PRO A 27 0.32 -15.09 -1.87
C PRO A 27 1.62 -15.83 -1.60
N VAL A 28 1.63 -16.71 -0.61
CA VAL A 28 2.79 -17.55 -0.27
C VAL A 28 2.54 -18.98 -0.70
N LYS A 29 3.41 -19.51 -1.57
CA LYS A 29 3.33 -20.88 -2.13
C LYS A 29 4.73 -21.47 -2.22
N GLY A 30 4.82 -22.80 -2.16
CA GLY A 30 6.07 -23.52 -2.37
C GLY A 30 6.37 -24.48 -1.23
N VAL A 31 7.54 -24.33 -0.65
CA VAL A 31 8.10 -25.24 0.36
C VAL A 31 7.83 -24.76 1.77
N PHE A 32 8.07 -25.66 2.71
CA PHE A 32 7.99 -25.43 4.14
C PHE A 32 9.28 -25.91 4.81
N ARG A 33 9.78 -25.13 5.77
CA ARG A 33 10.94 -25.45 6.61
C ARG A 33 10.62 -25.17 8.08
N LEU A 34 11.01 -26.09 8.96
CA LEU A 34 11.02 -25.89 10.40
C LEU A 34 12.42 -25.44 10.85
N ASP A 35 12.49 -24.32 11.54
CA ASP A 35 13.68 -23.84 12.25
C ASP A 35 13.51 -24.15 13.74
N LYS A 36 14.10 -25.26 14.19
CA LYS A 36 13.90 -25.79 15.55
C LYS A 36 14.52 -24.88 16.62
N ASP A 37 15.65 -24.25 16.31
CA ASP A 37 16.38 -23.42 17.27
C ASP A 37 15.62 -22.12 17.58
N LYS A 38 14.91 -21.58 16.59
CA LYS A 38 14.10 -20.37 16.72
C LYS A 38 12.62 -20.63 17.02
N ASP A 39 12.19 -21.89 17.02
CA ASP A 39 10.79 -22.31 17.09
C ASP A 39 9.91 -21.59 16.04
N GLN A 40 10.34 -21.68 14.78
CA GLN A 40 9.74 -20.96 13.65
C GLN A 40 9.42 -21.88 12.48
N PHE A 41 8.27 -21.60 11.87
CA PHE A 41 7.78 -22.23 10.66
C PHE A 41 7.92 -21.26 9.49
N ILE A 42 8.62 -21.67 8.44
CA ILE A 42 8.93 -20.83 7.29
C ILE A 42 8.29 -21.43 6.05
N PHE A 43 7.49 -20.65 5.34
CA PHE A 43 6.77 -21.03 4.13
C PHE A 43 7.15 -20.11 2.99
N GLY A 44 7.23 -20.61 1.75
CA GLY A 44 7.41 -19.74 0.60
C GLY A 44 8.13 -20.37 -0.58
N ASP A 45 8.61 -19.51 -1.46
CA ASP A 45 9.34 -19.91 -2.67
C ASP A 45 10.60 -20.73 -2.29
N SER A 46 10.83 -21.84 -2.98
CA SER A 46 11.99 -22.70 -2.72
C SER A 46 13.34 -21.97 -2.83
N LEU A 47 13.50 -21.08 -3.81
CA LEU A 47 14.71 -20.31 -4.03
C LEU A 47 14.92 -19.26 -2.93
N LYS A 48 13.82 -18.78 -2.33
CA LYS A 48 13.83 -17.86 -1.19
C LYS A 48 14.16 -18.60 0.11
N VAL A 49 13.38 -19.62 0.44
CA VAL A 49 13.41 -20.33 1.72
C VAL A 49 14.65 -21.22 1.88
N ILE A 50 15.08 -21.88 0.80
CA ILE A 50 16.24 -22.78 0.81
C ILE A 50 17.48 -22.05 0.28
N GLY A 51 17.34 -21.30 -0.81
CA GLY A 51 18.46 -20.65 -1.50
C GLY A 51 18.84 -19.27 -0.94
N GLY A 52 18.04 -18.68 -0.04
CA GLY A 52 18.32 -17.37 0.54
C GLY A 52 18.24 -16.21 -0.45
N ASN A 53 17.58 -16.39 -1.60
CA ASN A 53 17.45 -15.34 -2.61
C ASN A 53 16.71 -14.10 -2.07
N LEU A 54 16.84 -12.96 -2.75
CA LEU A 54 16.09 -11.76 -2.37
C LEU A 54 14.65 -11.78 -2.90
N ARG A 55 14.44 -12.36 -4.08
CA ARG A 55 13.14 -12.49 -4.74
C ARG A 55 12.35 -13.69 -4.25
N GLY A 56 11.04 -13.55 -4.15
CA GLY A 56 10.08 -14.59 -3.79
C GLY A 56 9.32 -14.25 -2.52
N ASN A 57 8.09 -14.76 -2.44
CA ASN A 57 7.23 -14.53 -1.28
C ASN A 57 7.55 -15.55 -0.18
N GLN A 58 7.61 -15.07 1.06
CA GLN A 58 7.86 -15.86 2.26
C GLN A 58 6.92 -15.44 3.38
N LEU A 59 6.51 -16.40 4.22
CA LEU A 59 5.84 -16.18 5.49
C LEU A 59 6.57 -16.95 6.58
N VAL A 60 6.92 -16.26 7.66
CA VAL A 60 7.49 -16.83 8.87
C VAL A 60 6.45 -16.75 9.96
N PHE A 61 6.13 -17.88 10.58
CA PHE A 61 5.27 -17.98 11.75
C PHE A 61 6.11 -18.42 12.95
N ARG A 62 6.11 -17.60 14.01
CA ARG A 62 6.82 -17.89 15.25
C ARG A 62 5.87 -18.48 16.27
N ASN A 63 6.10 -19.75 16.61
CA ASN A 63 5.17 -20.53 17.43
C ASN A 63 5.10 -20.03 18.87
N ARG A 64 6.24 -19.58 19.44
CA ARG A 64 6.34 -19.09 20.82
C ARG A 64 5.35 -17.97 21.18
N ASP A 65 5.06 -17.05 20.27
CA ASP A 65 4.27 -15.84 20.58
C ASP A 65 3.26 -15.48 19.49
N GLY A 66 2.97 -16.39 18.56
CA GLY A 66 1.92 -16.22 17.58
C GLY A 66 2.21 -15.20 16.47
N LYS A 67 3.42 -14.59 16.44
CA LYS A 67 3.76 -13.55 15.45
C LYS A 67 3.98 -14.11 14.05
N LEU A 68 3.56 -13.35 13.06
CA LEU A 68 3.77 -13.60 11.65
C LEU A 68 4.54 -12.45 11.01
N GLU A 69 5.51 -12.81 10.18
CA GLU A 69 6.27 -11.89 9.34
C GLU A 69 6.27 -12.42 7.92
N GLY A 70 5.64 -11.69 7.01
CA GLY A 70 5.65 -11.95 5.59
C GLY A 70 6.56 -10.98 4.86
N GLU A 71 7.17 -11.43 3.77
CA GLU A 71 7.92 -10.59 2.85
C GLU A 71 7.68 -11.02 1.40
N GLY A 72 7.77 -10.07 0.47
CA GLY A 72 7.67 -10.33 -0.97
C GLY A 72 6.79 -9.33 -1.70
N ALA A 73 6.19 -9.76 -2.81
CA ALA A 73 5.27 -8.98 -3.64
C ALA A 73 3.81 -9.11 -3.14
N PHE A 74 3.13 -7.97 -3.05
CA PHE A 74 1.75 -7.84 -2.57
C PHE A 74 0.76 -7.59 -3.72
N ASN A 75 -0.46 -8.10 -3.57
CA ASN A 75 -1.58 -7.84 -4.48
C ASN A 75 -2.44 -6.64 -4.01
N MET A 76 -1.79 -5.56 -3.59
CA MET A 76 -2.47 -4.33 -3.19
C MET A 76 -3.17 -3.68 -4.38
N GLY A 77 -4.42 -3.25 -4.21
CA GLY A 77 -5.19 -2.63 -5.30
C GLY A 77 -5.49 -3.57 -6.48
N SER A 78 -5.47 -4.88 -6.26
CA SER A 78 -5.67 -5.89 -7.33
C SER A 78 -7.03 -5.82 -8.05
N GLY A 79 -8.02 -5.12 -7.48
CA GLY A 79 -9.32 -4.85 -8.12
C GLY A 79 -9.38 -3.54 -8.90
N LEU A 80 -8.30 -2.74 -8.92
CA LEU A 80 -8.26 -1.47 -9.64
C LEU A 80 -8.38 -1.72 -11.15
N LYS A 81 -9.27 -0.98 -11.82
CA LYS A 81 -9.38 -0.99 -13.28
C LYS A 81 -8.50 0.10 -13.86
N TYR A 82 -7.78 -0.18 -14.94
CA TYR A 82 -6.92 0.78 -15.68
C TYR A 82 -5.74 1.40 -14.90
N VAL A 83 -5.65 1.17 -13.59
CA VAL A 83 -4.54 1.59 -12.73
C VAL A 83 -3.79 0.35 -12.31
N LYS A 84 -2.47 0.36 -12.51
CA LYS A 84 -1.59 -0.74 -12.08
C LYS A 84 -0.86 -0.33 -10.81
N VAL A 85 -0.79 -1.27 -9.86
CA VAL A 85 -0.01 -1.14 -8.64
C VAL A 85 0.94 -2.34 -8.58
N ASP A 86 2.23 -2.07 -8.59
CA ASP A 86 3.25 -3.05 -8.21
C ASP A 86 3.66 -2.72 -6.76
N ALA A 87 3.59 -3.69 -5.86
CA ALA A 87 3.90 -3.48 -4.46
C ALA A 87 4.77 -4.61 -3.91
N ALA A 88 5.78 -4.26 -3.12
CA ALA A 88 6.64 -5.22 -2.45
C ALA A 88 7.14 -4.70 -1.11
N GLY A 89 7.41 -5.59 -0.16
CA GLY A 89 7.92 -5.19 1.15
C GLY A 89 7.70 -6.25 2.21
N THR A 90 7.42 -5.81 3.44
CA THR A 90 7.18 -6.68 4.60
C THR A 90 5.82 -6.43 5.20
N ILE A 91 5.17 -7.48 5.69
CA ILE A 91 3.86 -7.44 6.37
C ILE A 91 3.96 -8.18 7.69
N ARG A 92 3.37 -7.65 8.75
CA ARG A 92 3.40 -8.21 10.10
C ARG A 92 1.99 -8.35 10.63
N SER A 93 1.75 -9.41 11.38
CA SER A 93 0.51 -9.66 12.10
C SER A 93 0.79 -10.64 13.24
N GLU A 94 -0.23 -10.98 14.01
CA GLU A 94 -0.13 -11.94 15.09
C GLU A 94 -1.46 -12.65 15.33
N PHE A 95 -1.39 -13.92 15.73
CA PHE A 95 -2.54 -14.65 16.25
C PHE A 95 -2.73 -14.26 17.73
N LYS A 96 -3.43 -13.16 17.99
CA LYS A 96 -3.94 -12.84 19.33
C LYS A 96 -5.28 -13.54 19.54
N GLU A 97 -5.42 -14.29 20.63
CA GLU A 97 -6.74 -14.62 21.15
C GLU A 97 -7.28 -13.37 21.86
N SER A 98 -8.41 -12.82 21.40
CA SER A 98 -9.11 -11.79 22.14
C SER A 98 -9.65 -12.40 23.45
N ALA A 99 -9.42 -11.72 24.57
CA ALA A 99 -10.09 -12.04 25.82
C ALA A 99 -11.61 -11.93 25.58
N PRO A 100 -12.45 -12.80 26.17
CA PRO A 100 -13.90 -12.63 26.10
C PRO A 100 -14.25 -11.21 26.55
N GLN A 101 -15.03 -10.49 25.75
CA GLN A 101 -15.57 -9.19 26.16
C GLN A 101 -16.31 -9.42 27.48
N GLU A 102 -15.88 -8.75 28.55
CA GLU A 102 -16.68 -8.69 29.77
C GLU A 102 -17.98 -7.96 29.40
N GLU A 103 -19.06 -8.71 29.24
CA GLU A 103 -20.38 -8.10 29.05
C GLU A 103 -20.69 -7.21 30.25
N ASN A 104 -21.08 -5.96 29.98
CA ASN A 104 -21.81 -5.17 30.96
C ASN A 104 -23.02 -6.01 31.41
N MET A 105 -23.06 -6.39 32.70
CA MET A 105 -24.21 -7.09 33.25
C MET A 105 -25.48 -6.28 32.99
N ILE A 106 -26.39 -6.83 32.17
CA ILE A 106 -27.74 -6.29 32.04
C ILE A 106 -28.45 -6.69 33.33
N ILE A 107 -28.59 -5.74 34.27
CA ILE A 107 -29.45 -5.95 35.43
C ILE A 107 -30.89 -5.89 34.91
N SER A 108 -31.53 -7.04 34.72
CA SER A 108 -32.98 -7.09 34.52
C SER A 108 -33.68 -6.93 35.88
N ASP A 109 -34.74 -6.12 35.94
CA ASP A 109 -35.56 -5.91 37.15
C ASP A 109 -36.31 -7.17 37.63
N THR A 110 -36.22 -8.27 36.88
CA THR A 110 -36.58 -9.62 37.33
C THR A 110 -35.30 -10.33 37.76
N MET A 111 -35.29 -10.92 38.96
CA MET A 111 -34.18 -11.70 39.52
C MET A 111 -33.88 -13.01 38.73
N ASP A 112 -33.59 -12.90 37.45
CA ASP A 112 -33.16 -14.02 36.61
C ASP A 112 -31.77 -13.71 36.07
N LEU A 113 -30.76 -14.18 36.80
CA LEU A 113 -29.35 -14.17 36.40
C LEU A 113 -29.15 -15.23 35.30
N SER A 114 -29.69 -14.98 34.11
CA SER A 114 -29.32 -15.77 32.94
C SER A 114 -28.01 -15.23 32.37
N ALA A 115 -26.95 -16.03 32.40
CA ALA A 115 -25.72 -15.72 31.69
C ALA A 115 -26.05 -15.67 30.20
N ALA A 116 -25.79 -14.53 29.53
CA ALA A 116 -25.88 -14.51 28.09
C ALA A 116 -24.87 -15.54 27.53
N PRO A 117 -25.20 -16.25 26.43
CA PRO A 117 -24.24 -17.14 25.80
C PRO A 117 -23.00 -16.33 25.43
N LEU A 118 -21.83 -16.76 25.92
CA LEU A 118 -20.53 -16.18 25.56
C LEU A 118 -20.47 -16.00 24.05
N ALA A 119 -20.37 -14.75 23.58
CA ALA A 119 -20.13 -14.47 22.19
C ALA A 119 -18.88 -15.25 21.73
N PRO A 120 -18.84 -15.81 20.50
CA PRO A 120 -17.64 -16.45 19.98
C PRO A 120 -16.46 -15.49 20.08
N ARG A 121 -15.29 -15.98 20.52
CA ARG A 121 -14.06 -15.18 20.52
C ARG A 121 -13.77 -14.71 19.09
N GLU A 122 -13.92 -13.43 18.80
CA GLU A 122 -13.56 -12.86 17.50
C GLU A 122 -12.05 -12.69 17.43
N GLN A 123 -11.39 -13.43 16.53
CA GLN A 123 -9.98 -13.21 16.22
C GLN A 123 -9.84 -11.91 15.44
N VAL A 124 -9.29 -10.88 16.09
CA VAL A 124 -8.92 -9.62 15.46
C VAL A 124 -7.46 -9.67 15.04
N TYR A 125 -7.20 -9.32 13.78
CA TYR A 125 -5.86 -9.35 13.21
C TYR A 125 -5.37 -7.92 12.97
N GLU A 126 -4.47 -7.45 13.83
CA GLU A 126 -3.71 -6.25 13.55
C GLU A 126 -2.73 -6.56 12.40
N VAL A 127 -2.80 -5.79 11.32
CA VAL A 127 -1.97 -5.99 10.14
C VAL A 127 -1.29 -4.69 9.77
N GLU A 128 0.03 -4.71 9.83
CA GLU A 128 0.90 -3.60 9.44
C GLU A 128 1.83 -4.04 8.31
N ALA A 129 2.17 -3.13 7.40
CA ALA A 129 3.06 -3.40 6.29
C ALA A 129 3.98 -2.21 6.02
N ASP A 130 5.24 -2.49 5.75
CA ASP A 130 6.17 -1.55 5.13
C ASP A 130 6.22 -1.86 3.63
N VAL A 131 5.78 -0.93 2.79
CA VAL A 131 5.57 -1.20 1.36
C VAL A 131 6.34 -0.23 0.48
N MET A 132 7.15 -0.77 -0.43
CA MET A 132 7.60 -0.07 -1.63
C MET A 132 6.56 -0.26 -2.73
N THR A 133 6.07 0.81 -3.33
CA THR A 133 4.97 0.73 -4.30
C THR A 133 5.19 1.64 -5.50
N GLY A 134 5.04 1.05 -6.68
CA GLY A 134 5.00 1.74 -7.96
C GLY A 134 3.57 1.78 -8.47
N ILE A 135 3.07 2.98 -8.72
CA ILE A 135 1.68 3.24 -9.14
C ILE A 135 1.71 3.82 -10.54
N GLN A 136 0.92 3.23 -11.45
CA GLN A 136 0.74 3.68 -12.83
C GLN A 136 -0.68 4.24 -12.99
N LEU A 137 -0.77 5.56 -12.98
CA LEU A 137 -1.98 6.32 -13.27
C LEU A 137 -1.86 6.92 -14.68
N ILE A 138 -3.00 7.14 -15.33
CA ILE A 138 -3.02 7.84 -16.61
C ILE A 138 -3.23 9.32 -16.30
N VAL A 139 -2.12 10.05 -16.16
CA VAL A 139 -2.11 11.50 -15.93
C VAL A 139 -1.35 12.16 -17.07
N PRO A 140 -1.89 13.22 -17.70
CA PRO A 140 -1.20 13.95 -18.75
C PRO A 140 0.16 14.47 -18.29
N ASP A 141 1.22 14.24 -19.08
CA ASP A 141 2.59 14.67 -18.78
C ASP A 141 2.70 16.16 -18.44
N ARG A 142 1.86 17.00 -19.05
CA ARG A 142 1.83 18.45 -18.78
C ARG A 142 1.52 18.75 -17.31
N LEU A 143 0.58 18.02 -16.70
CA LEU A 143 0.25 18.16 -15.28
C LEU A 143 1.37 17.62 -14.38
N LEU A 144 1.93 16.46 -14.73
CA LEU A 144 3.03 15.87 -13.96
C LEU A 144 4.27 16.78 -13.99
N LYS A 145 4.60 17.40 -15.13
CA LYS A 145 5.71 18.36 -15.24
C LYS A 145 5.54 19.59 -14.35
N ILE A 146 4.33 20.14 -14.26
CA ILE A 146 4.04 21.26 -13.35
C ILE A 146 4.28 20.82 -11.90
N MET A 147 3.77 19.66 -11.51
CA MET A 147 3.94 19.11 -10.16
C MET A 147 5.40 18.82 -9.83
N ILE A 148 6.16 18.22 -10.74
CA ILE A 148 7.59 17.94 -10.56
C ILE A 148 8.37 19.26 -10.41
N THR A 149 8.15 20.22 -11.31
CA THR A 149 8.82 21.54 -11.27
C THR A 149 8.59 22.24 -9.92
N ASP A 150 7.36 22.19 -9.41
CA ASP A 150 7.02 22.72 -8.09
C ASP A 150 7.78 22.00 -6.95
N ILE A 151 7.79 20.67 -6.96
CA ILE A 151 8.50 19.85 -5.95
C ILE A 151 10.01 20.14 -5.95
N GLU A 152 10.61 20.27 -7.14
CA GLU A 152 12.03 20.53 -7.30
C GLU A 152 12.44 21.93 -6.84
N SER A 153 11.57 22.93 -7.05
CA SER A 153 11.84 24.34 -6.76
C SER A 153 12.30 24.60 -5.32
N MET A 154 11.82 23.80 -4.37
CA MET A 154 12.15 23.88 -2.94
C MET A 154 12.57 22.51 -2.37
N SER A 155 13.10 21.62 -3.21
CA SER A 155 13.45 20.24 -2.83
C SER A 155 14.55 20.10 -1.77
N PHE A 156 15.36 21.15 -1.54
CA PHE A 156 16.36 21.20 -0.47
C PHE A 156 15.76 21.30 0.93
N ASP A 157 14.51 21.78 1.04
CA ASP A 157 13.80 21.87 2.33
C ASP A 157 13.20 20.51 2.76
N ALA A 158 13.10 19.56 1.81
CA ALA A 158 12.70 18.19 2.10
C ALA A 158 13.91 17.33 2.50
N SER A 159 13.74 16.51 3.55
CA SER A 159 14.80 15.62 4.00
C SER A 159 15.06 14.51 2.95
N PRO A 160 16.33 14.12 2.72
CA PRO A 160 16.65 13.00 1.84
C PRO A 160 16.17 11.67 2.45
N VAL A 161 15.90 10.68 1.59
CA VAL A 161 15.68 9.31 2.03
C VAL A 161 17.03 8.68 2.38
N VAL A 162 17.19 8.18 3.61
CA VAL A 162 18.44 7.54 4.06
C VAL A 162 18.32 6.03 3.89
N TYR A 163 18.66 5.51 2.72
CA TYR A 163 18.48 4.08 2.39
C TYR A 163 19.35 3.13 3.24
N LEU A 164 20.49 3.61 3.75
CA LEU A 164 21.42 2.78 4.53
C LEU A 164 20.91 2.41 5.92
N THR A 165 19.86 3.04 6.44
CA THR A 165 19.28 2.70 7.75
C THR A 165 18.59 1.34 7.77
N ASP A 166 18.10 0.88 6.62
CA ASP A 166 17.43 -0.41 6.46
C ASP A 166 17.68 -0.98 5.05
N LEU A 167 18.97 -1.17 4.75
CA LEU A 167 19.41 -1.60 3.42
C LEU A 167 18.80 -2.96 3.02
N ASP A 168 18.57 -3.84 3.98
CA ASP A 168 17.99 -5.17 3.74
C ASP A 168 16.54 -5.07 3.27
N PHE A 169 15.72 -4.20 3.88
CA PHE A 169 14.37 -3.92 3.40
C PHE A 169 14.40 -3.46 1.94
N TYR A 170 15.20 -2.44 1.61
CA TYR A 170 15.23 -1.87 0.26
C TYR A 170 15.72 -2.87 -0.78
N ARG A 171 16.76 -3.66 -0.48
CA ARG A 171 17.26 -4.71 -1.39
C ARG A 171 16.19 -5.76 -1.68
N ARG A 172 15.44 -6.20 -0.67
CA ARG A 172 14.35 -7.18 -0.81
C ARG A 172 13.18 -6.57 -1.57
N ALA A 173 12.77 -5.35 -1.24
CA ALA A 173 11.68 -4.65 -1.90
C ALA A 173 11.96 -4.42 -3.39
N VAL A 174 13.14 -3.88 -3.74
CA VAL A 174 13.57 -3.72 -5.14
C VAL A 174 13.59 -5.05 -5.89
N SER A 175 14.15 -6.08 -5.27
CA SER A 175 14.24 -7.42 -5.88
C SER A 175 12.88 -8.05 -6.15
N ASN A 176 11.81 -7.64 -5.45
CA ASN A 176 10.46 -8.17 -5.64
C ASN A 176 9.58 -7.24 -6.48
N LEU A 177 9.83 -5.93 -6.45
CA LEU A 177 9.09 -4.93 -7.23
C LEU A 177 9.52 -4.91 -8.70
N LEU A 178 10.83 -4.77 -8.94
CA LEU A 178 11.37 -4.58 -10.29
C LEU A 178 11.50 -5.91 -11.03
N PRO A 179 11.43 -5.93 -12.37
CA PRO A 179 11.71 -7.13 -13.15
C PRO A 179 13.18 -7.57 -13.00
N PRO A 180 13.50 -8.87 -13.04
CA PRO A 180 14.89 -9.32 -12.96
C PRO A 180 15.67 -8.89 -14.21
N GLY A 181 16.90 -8.41 -14.05
CA GLY A 181 17.72 -7.95 -15.15
C GLY A 181 18.80 -6.96 -14.72
N LYS A 182 19.61 -6.53 -15.69
CA LYS A 182 20.76 -5.63 -15.47
C LYS A 182 20.36 -4.31 -14.82
N GLU A 183 19.18 -3.81 -15.16
CA GLU A 183 18.63 -2.57 -14.62
C GLU A 183 18.36 -2.69 -13.11
N THR A 184 17.81 -3.81 -12.66
CA THR A 184 17.59 -4.09 -11.23
C THR A 184 18.92 -4.32 -10.50
N ASP A 185 19.87 -5.01 -11.12
CA ASP A 185 21.21 -5.19 -10.55
C ASP A 185 21.93 -3.85 -10.35
N ALA A 186 21.77 -2.91 -11.29
CA ALA A 186 22.29 -1.55 -11.18
C ALA A 186 21.64 -0.78 -10.02
N THR A 187 20.31 -0.85 -9.87
CA THR A 187 19.62 -0.25 -8.71
C THR A 187 20.07 -0.85 -7.38
N LEU A 188 20.28 -2.17 -7.31
CA LEU A 188 20.80 -2.82 -6.10
C LEU A 188 22.24 -2.40 -5.78
N ALA A 189 23.06 -2.17 -6.81
CA ALA A 189 24.41 -1.64 -6.65
C ALA A 189 24.41 -0.19 -6.15
N SER A 190 23.56 0.69 -6.70
CA SER A 190 23.42 2.07 -6.21
C SER A 190 22.92 2.10 -4.76
N LEU A 191 21.99 1.21 -4.38
CA LEU A 191 21.52 1.12 -2.99
C LEU A 191 22.66 0.83 -2.02
N GLY A 192 23.65 0.05 -2.45
CA GLY A 192 24.87 -0.21 -1.68
C GLY A 192 25.72 1.03 -1.40
N THR A 193 25.61 2.09 -2.19
CA THR A 193 26.28 3.38 -1.98
C THR A 193 25.40 4.38 -1.23
N GLY A 194 24.16 3.99 -0.86
CA GLY A 194 23.20 4.85 -0.18
C GLY A 194 22.30 5.66 -1.10
N LEU A 195 22.32 5.39 -2.41
CA LEU A 195 21.47 6.04 -3.42
C LEU A 195 20.48 5.04 -4.01
N MET A 196 19.29 5.49 -4.41
CA MET A 196 18.35 4.64 -5.15
C MET A 196 18.17 5.20 -6.56
N GLU A 197 18.93 4.66 -7.50
CA GLU A 197 18.83 5.00 -8.91
C GLU A 197 18.03 3.92 -9.63
N VAL A 198 16.83 4.27 -10.10
CA VAL A 198 15.95 3.36 -10.83
C VAL A 198 15.96 3.76 -12.31
N PRO A 199 16.53 2.95 -13.22
CA PRO A 199 16.55 3.26 -14.64
C PRO A 199 15.14 3.42 -15.23
N GLU A 200 14.94 4.39 -16.12
CA GLU A 200 13.63 4.70 -16.73
C GLU A 200 12.91 3.47 -17.32
N LYS A 201 13.68 2.56 -17.95
CA LYS A 201 13.16 1.33 -18.57
C LYS A 201 12.42 0.42 -17.58
N VAL A 202 12.77 0.45 -16.30
CA VAL A 202 12.10 -0.31 -15.23
C VAL A 202 11.38 0.62 -14.24
N ASN A 203 11.23 1.90 -14.57
CA ASN A 203 10.52 2.91 -13.79
C ASN A 203 9.32 3.51 -14.56
N PRO A 204 8.34 2.70 -15.01
CA PRO A 204 7.17 3.20 -15.75
C PRO A 204 6.13 3.89 -14.83
N TYR A 205 6.50 4.21 -13.59
CA TYR A 205 5.56 4.59 -12.55
C TYR A 205 5.28 6.10 -12.57
N THR A 206 4.00 6.46 -12.47
CA THR A 206 3.57 7.83 -12.20
C THR A 206 4.04 8.27 -10.81
N PHE A 207 3.94 7.37 -9.83
CA PHE A 207 4.48 7.57 -8.49
C PHE A 207 5.22 6.30 -8.05
N LEU A 208 6.46 6.43 -7.61
CA LEU A 208 7.20 5.38 -6.93
C LEU A 208 7.50 5.85 -5.51
N PHE A 209 6.93 5.17 -4.53
CA PHE A 209 7.27 5.36 -3.13
C PHE A 209 8.25 4.26 -2.71
N SER A 210 9.43 4.63 -2.21
CA SER A 210 10.42 3.65 -1.77
C SER A 210 10.05 2.97 -0.46
N ARG A 211 9.23 3.61 0.38
CA ARG A 211 8.67 3.04 1.60
C ARG A 211 7.46 3.83 2.09
N ILE A 212 6.37 3.12 2.35
CA ILE A 212 5.15 3.59 3.01
C ILE A 212 4.84 2.61 4.14
N PRO A 213 4.96 3.00 5.41
CA PRO A 213 4.36 2.26 6.52
C PRO A 213 2.84 2.36 6.42
N MET A 214 2.14 1.23 6.43
CA MET A 214 0.70 1.13 6.26
C MET A 214 0.09 0.20 7.30
N LYS A 215 -1.15 0.48 7.70
CA LYS A 215 -1.97 -0.46 8.49
C LYS A 215 -3.25 -0.81 7.76
N TRP A 216 -3.73 -2.04 7.93
CA TRP A 216 -5.09 -2.39 7.54
C TRP A 216 -6.07 -1.75 8.52
N ASN A 217 -7.11 -1.11 7.99
CA ASN A 217 -8.26 -0.65 8.75
C ASN A 217 -9.50 -1.33 8.19
N ALA A 218 -10.15 -2.17 9.01
CA ALA A 218 -11.30 -2.98 8.60
C ALA A 218 -12.58 -2.15 8.39
N GLU A 219 -12.80 -1.11 9.21
CA GLU A 219 -13.94 -0.19 9.06
C GLU A 219 -13.91 0.51 7.69
N TYR A 220 -12.73 0.99 7.30
CA TYR A 220 -12.52 1.58 5.99
C TYR A 220 -12.19 0.55 4.90
N GLN A 221 -12.00 -0.72 5.25
CA GLN A 221 -11.61 -1.79 4.31
C GLN A 221 -10.43 -1.37 3.44
N SER A 222 -9.36 -0.86 4.07
CA SER A 222 -8.27 -0.21 3.35
C SER A 222 -6.93 -0.37 4.04
N PHE A 223 -5.87 -0.46 3.25
CA PHE A 223 -4.53 -0.13 3.72
C PHE A 223 -4.34 1.38 3.71
N ILE A 224 -4.03 1.93 4.88
CA ILE A 224 -3.86 3.35 5.09
C ILE A 224 -2.42 3.59 5.53
N SER A 225 -1.73 4.50 4.84
CA SER A 225 -0.41 5.00 5.28
C SER A 225 -0.47 5.44 6.74
N MET A 226 0.60 5.28 7.51
CA MET A 226 0.64 5.59 8.95
C MET A 226 1.34 6.92 9.24
N GLU A 227 2.33 7.28 8.42
CA GLU A 227 3.18 8.45 8.63
C GLU A 227 2.70 9.67 7.84
N ASP A 228 2.92 10.86 8.41
CA ASP A 228 2.65 12.13 7.73
C ASP A 228 3.63 12.33 6.56
N LYS A 229 4.87 11.85 6.68
CA LYS A 229 5.89 11.92 5.63
C LYS A 229 6.30 10.53 5.17
N ASN A 230 6.22 10.28 3.86
CA ASN A 230 6.63 9.01 3.25
C ASN A 230 7.74 9.24 2.22
N ALA A 231 8.48 8.18 1.91
CA ALA A 231 9.64 8.24 1.02
C ALA A 231 9.19 8.19 -0.44
N VAL A 232 9.29 9.30 -1.16
CA VAL A 232 9.02 9.42 -2.60
C VAL A 232 10.33 9.21 -3.36
N ALA A 233 10.41 8.13 -4.13
CA ALA A 233 11.59 7.79 -4.91
C ALA A 233 11.56 8.50 -6.27
N SER A 234 10.43 8.44 -6.99
CA SER A 234 10.29 9.11 -8.28
C SER A 234 8.85 9.51 -8.58
N ILE A 235 8.71 10.49 -9.47
CA ILE A 235 7.44 10.93 -10.05
C ILE A 235 7.62 10.95 -11.56
N ASN A 236 6.74 10.26 -12.29
CA ASN A 236 6.82 10.11 -13.74
C ASN A 236 8.20 9.62 -14.25
N GLY A 237 8.79 8.66 -13.54
CA GLY A 237 10.14 8.16 -13.82
C GLY A 237 11.30 9.04 -13.32
N GLU A 238 11.06 10.32 -13.01
CA GLU A 238 12.07 11.27 -12.57
C GLU A 238 12.37 11.15 -11.07
N LEU A 239 13.65 11.02 -10.72
CA LEU A 239 14.09 10.73 -9.35
C LEU A 239 13.92 11.95 -8.44
N ILE A 240 13.15 11.77 -7.37
CA ILE A 240 12.94 12.76 -6.31
C ILE A 240 13.78 12.38 -5.08
N ASN A 241 13.67 11.13 -4.61
CA ASN A 241 14.37 10.59 -3.43
C ASN A 241 14.32 11.52 -2.20
N ARG A 242 13.10 11.92 -1.81
CA ARG A 242 12.82 12.79 -0.65
C ARG A 242 11.71 12.24 0.24
N MET A 243 11.78 12.58 1.52
CA MET A 243 10.68 12.41 2.46
C MET A 243 9.68 13.55 2.26
N MET A 244 8.45 13.24 1.84
CA MET A 244 7.43 14.25 1.51
C MET A 244 6.15 14.02 2.31
N GLU A 245 5.48 15.10 2.70
CA GLU A 245 4.17 15.02 3.33
C GLU A 245 3.18 14.38 2.33
N SER A 246 2.70 13.19 2.67
CA SER A 246 1.91 12.38 1.75
C SER A 246 1.00 11.41 2.49
N TYR A 247 -0.19 11.20 1.92
CA TYR A 247 -1.22 10.32 2.46
C TYR A 247 -1.72 9.43 1.34
N ILE A 248 -1.50 8.12 1.51
CA ILE A 248 -1.85 7.09 0.54
C ILE A 248 -2.84 6.12 1.18
N GLU A 249 -3.89 5.77 0.43
CA GLU A 249 -4.88 4.75 0.80
C GLU A 249 -5.14 3.82 -0.39
N PHE A 250 -4.97 2.51 -0.17
CA PHE A 250 -5.48 1.46 -1.04
C PHE A 250 -6.75 0.89 -0.42
N LYS A 251 -7.92 1.37 -0.87
CA LYS A 251 -9.21 0.84 -0.43
C LYS A 251 -9.50 -0.44 -1.21
N MET A 252 -9.72 -1.53 -0.48
CA MET A 252 -9.91 -2.86 -1.04
C MET A 252 -11.17 -3.50 -0.43
N PRO A 253 -12.37 -3.04 -0.82
CA PRO A 253 -13.61 -3.65 -0.34
C PRO A 253 -13.74 -5.09 -0.87
N SER A 254 -14.56 -5.90 -0.20
CA SER A 254 -14.72 -7.32 -0.53
C SER A 254 -15.45 -7.61 -1.84
N ASN A 255 -15.99 -6.57 -2.50
CA ASN A 255 -16.70 -6.64 -3.77
C ASN A 255 -15.83 -6.25 -4.98
N ASP A 256 -14.50 -6.18 -4.80
CA ASP A 256 -13.52 -5.83 -5.84
C ASP A 256 -13.69 -4.41 -6.42
N ASP A 257 -14.41 -3.52 -5.73
CA ASP A 257 -14.51 -2.08 -6.04
C ASP A 257 -13.32 -1.30 -5.45
N ASP A 258 -12.10 -1.72 -5.81
CA ASP A 258 -10.88 -1.11 -5.28
C ASP A 258 -10.76 0.36 -5.69
N ARG A 259 -10.18 1.15 -4.78
CA ARG A 259 -9.97 2.59 -4.96
C ARG A 259 -8.58 2.96 -4.50
N LEU A 260 -8.04 3.99 -5.12
CA LEU A 260 -6.73 4.54 -4.78
C LEU A 260 -6.91 6.01 -4.46
N TYR A 261 -6.32 6.46 -3.36
CA TYR A 261 -6.24 7.88 -3.03
C TYR A 261 -4.80 8.25 -2.69
N ILE A 262 -4.31 9.32 -3.32
CA ILE A 262 -2.99 9.89 -3.08
C ILE A 262 -3.19 11.38 -2.82
N TYR A 263 -2.69 11.85 -1.70
CA TYR A 263 -2.45 13.26 -1.42
C TYR A 263 -0.95 13.45 -1.25
N LEU A 264 -0.37 14.38 -1.97
CA LEU A 264 1.05 14.73 -1.90
C LEU A 264 1.17 16.24 -1.73
N LYS A 265 1.97 16.69 -0.77
CA LYS A 265 2.25 18.10 -0.55
C LYS A 265 3.72 18.38 -0.86
N SER A 266 3.95 19.35 -1.73
CA SER A 266 5.28 19.81 -2.12
C SER A 266 5.90 20.67 -1.01
N PRO A 267 7.23 20.89 -1.03
CA PRO A 267 7.90 21.72 -0.04
C PRO A 267 7.47 23.19 -0.08
N SER A 268 6.88 23.64 -1.19
CA SER A 268 6.30 24.98 -1.37
C SER A 268 4.90 25.13 -0.75
N GLU A 269 4.43 24.13 0.01
CA GLU A 269 3.12 24.06 0.65
C GLU A 269 1.92 23.91 -0.31
N LEU A 270 2.19 23.65 -1.60
CA LEU A 270 1.18 23.26 -2.57
C LEU A 270 0.87 21.75 -2.43
N PHE A 271 -0.37 21.34 -2.71
CA PHE A 271 -0.80 19.95 -2.64
C PHE A 271 -1.39 19.48 -3.96
N TYR A 272 -1.30 18.18 -4.19
CA TYR A 272 -1.88 17.49 -5.33
C TYR A 272 -2.64 16.28 -4.83
N PHE A 273 -3.89 16.15 -5.25
CA PHE A 273 -4.76 15.05 -4.89
C PHE A 273 -5.20 14.26 -6.12
N PHE A 274 -5.12 12.93 -6.00
CA PHE A 274 -5.54 11.97 -7.00
C PHE A 274 -6.41 10.91 -6.32
N GLY A 275 -7.70 10.86 -6.66
CA GLY A 275 -8.64 9.84 -6.21
C GLY A 275 -9.14 9.03 -7.40
N PHE A 276 -8.85 7.73 -7.44
CA PHE A 276 -9.28 6.86 -8.51
C PHE A 276 -10.38 5.90 -8.06
N LYS A 277 -11.48 5.86 -8.82
CA LYS A 277 -12.56 4.90 -8.66
C LYS A 277 -13.20 4.58 -10.01
N GLN A 278 -13.25 3.30 -10.37
CA GLN A 278 -14.04 2.79 -11.51
C GLN A 278 -13.84 3.54 -12.84
N GLY A 279 -12.59 3.91 -13.16
CA GLY A 279 -12.27 4.63 -14.39
C GLY A 279 -12.29 6.15 -14.28
N ILE A 280 -12.77 6.71 -13.16
CA ILE A 280 -12.71 8.14 -12.91
C ILE A 280 -11.50 8.43 -12.03
N LEU A 281 -10.61 9.30 -12.52
CA LEU A 281 -9.55 9.94 -11.77
C LEU A 281 -9.99 11.35 -11.37
N SER A 282 -10.41 11.51 -10.12
CA SER A 282 -10.67 12.79 -9.50
C SER A 282 -9.36 13.49 -9.15
N VAL A 283 -9.17 14.71 -9.64
CA VAL A 283 -7.94 15.50 -9.45
C VAL A 283 -8.28 16.87 -8.88
N THR A 284 -7.51 17.33 -7.90
CA THR A 284 -7.57 18.73 -7.43
C THR A 284 -6.26 19.14 -6.78
N SER A 285 -6.01 20.44 -6.73
CA SER A 285 -4.78 21.04 -6.21
C SER A 285 -5.04 22.48 -5.79
N ASN A 286 -4.26 23.01 -4.85
CA ASN A 286 -4.18 24.46 -4.60
C ASN A 286 -3.10 25.15 -5.46
N ASN A 287 -2.43 24.45 -6.37
CA ASN A 287 -1.52 25.05 -7.36
C ASN A 287 -2.35 25.64 -8.52
N PRO A 288 -2.38 26.99 -8.68
CA PRO A 288 -3.17 27.63 -9.73
C PRO A 288 -2.73 27.22 -11.14
N ALA A 289 -1.42 27.09 -11.39
CA ALA A 289 -0.89 26.72 -12.70
C ALA A 289 -1.31 25.29 -13.09
N PHE A 290 -1.34 24.37 -12.13
CA PHE A 290 -1.83 23.01 -12.34
C PHE A 290 -3.32 23.00 -12.70
N MET A 291 -4.14 23.74 -11.94
CA MET A 291 -5.59 23.78 -12.16
C MET A 291 -5.97 24.52 -13.45
N GLU A 292 -5.24 25.56 -13.82
CA GLU A 292 -5.42 26.26 -15.10
C GLU A 292 -5.10 25.34 -16.29
N GLU A 293 -3.98 24.60 -16.21
CA GLU A 293 -3.60 23.62 -17.24
C GLU A 293 -4.67 22.52 -17.38
N LEU A 294 -5.17 21.98 -16.26
CA LEU A 294 -6.23 20.96 -16.25
C LEU A 294 -7.55 21.49 -16.86
N ALA A 295 -7.94 22.71 -16.51
CA ALA A 295 -9.14 23.35 -17.04
C ALA A 295 -9.03 23.55 -18.56
N GLY A 296 -7.86 23.98 -19.04
CA GLY A 296 -7.57 24.23 -20.46
C GLY A 296 -7.46 22.98 -21.35
N MET A 297 -7.42 21.76 -20.78
CA MET A 297 -7.30 20.53 -21.55
C MET A 297 -8.54 20.23 -22.41
N LYS A 298 -8.31 19.64 -23.59
CA LYS A 298 -9.40 19.20 -24.47
C LYS A 298 -10.08 17.96 -23.89
N SER A 299 -11.36 17.78 -24.19
CA SER A 299 -12.13 16.61 -23.74
C SER A 299 -11.46 15.28 -24.08
N LYS A 300 -10.86 15.13 -25.27
CA LYS A 300 -10.13 13.91 -25.67
C LYS A 300 -8.86 13.59 -24.86
N GLU A 301 -8.35 14.57 -24.11
CA GLU A 301 -7.19 14.40 -23.23
C GLU A 301 -7.63 14.02 -21.81
N LYS A 302 -8.88 14.34 -21.46
CA LYS A 302 -9.51 14.01 -20.18
C LYS A 302 -10.33 12.73 -20.25
N VAL A 303 -10.89 12.39 -21.42
CA VAL A 303 -11.71 11.19 -21.65
C VAL A 303 -10.98 10.29 -22.64
N ILE A 304 -10.41 9.21 -22.12
CA ILE A 304 -9.56 8.27 -22.85
C ILE A 304 -10.34 6.98 -23.04
N LYS A 305 -10.49 6.53 -24.28
CA LYS A 305 -11.15 5.26 -24.58
C LYS A 305 -10.18 4.11 -24.32
N MET A 306 -10.60 3.13 -23.53
CA MET A 306 -9.84 1.95 -23.18
C MET A 306 -10.12 0.80 -24.14
N ASP A 307 -9.26 -0.23 -24.12
CA ASP A 307 -9.33 -1.38 -25.04
C ASP A 307 -10.64 -2.19 -24.91
N ASP A 308 -11.27 -2.16 -23.73
CA ASP A 308 -12.54 -2.83 -23.44
C ASP A 308 -13.77 -2.01 -23.91
N GLY A 309 -13.54 -0.82 -24.49
CA GLY A 309 -14.58 0.08 -24.98
C GLY A 309 -15.12 1.06 -23.94
N ASN A 310 -14.76 0.92 -22.66
CA ASN A 310 -15.09 1.88 -21.61
C ASN A 310 -14.15 3.09 -21.64
N THR A 311 -14.36 4.04 -20.74
CA THR A 311 -13.57 5.27 -20.65
C THR A 311 -12.81 5.38 -19.33
N TYR A 312 -11.60 5.92 -19.41
CA TYR A 312 -10.87 6.52 -18.31
C TYR A 312 -11.10 8.04 -18.37
N GLU A 313 -11.66 8.62 -17.32
CA GLU A 313 -12.01 10.04 -17.26
C GLU A 313 -11.24 10.75 -16.15
N ILE A 314 -10.60 11.86 -16.49
CA ILE A 314 -9.95 12.77 -15.56
C ILE A 314 -10.92 13.91 -15.27
N GLN A 315 -11.32 14.02 -14.00
CA GLN A 315 -12.31 14.98 -13.55
C GLN A 315 -11.71 15.90 -12.49
N ASP A 316 -11.85 17.21 -12.67
CA ASP A 316 -11.55 18.18 -11.63
C ASP A 316 -12.61 18.10 -10.51
N VAL A 317 -12.16 18.12 -9.25
CA VAL A 317 -13.04 18.09 -8.08
C VAL A 317 -12.73 19.25 -7.13
N ASP A 318 -13.65 19.53 -6.23
CA ASP A 318 -13.47 20.56 -5.21
C ASP A 318 -12.35 20.20 -4.22
N VAL A 319 -11.63 21.21 -3.73
CA VAL A 319 -10.56 21.07 -2.73
C VAL A 319 -11.08 20.41 -1.45
N GLY A 320 -12.35 20.59 -1.11
CA GLY A 320 -13.04 19.91 -0.02
C GLY A 320 -13.00 18.39 -0.12
N THR A 321 -12.99 17.81 -1.32
CA THR A 321 -12.83 16.35 -1.50
C THR A 321 -11.45 15.87 -1.01
N ALA A 322 -10.39 16.60 -1.35
CA ALA A 322 -9.05 16.29 -0.86
C ALA A 322 -8.95 16.47 0.67
N ARG A 323 -9.57 17.52 1.22
CA ARG A 323 -9.60 17.77 2.66
C ARG A 323 -10.34 16.67 3.45
N LEU A 324 -11.48 16.19 2.91
CA LEU A 324 -12.22 15.08 3.52
C LEU A 324 -11.38 13.79 3.53
N PHE A 325 -10.68 13.49 2.43
CA PHE A 325 -9.74 12.37 2.38
C PHE A 325 -8.62 12.50 3.42
N PHE A 326 -7.93 13.64 3.43
CA PHE A 326 -6.84 13.90 4.38
C PHE A 326 -7.28 13.74 5.84
N ASN A 327 -8.43 14.31 6.20
CA ASN A 327 -8.98 14.19 7.55
C ASN A 327 -9.36 12.75 7.88
N ARG A 328 -9.98 12.01 6.94
CA ARG A 328 -10.32 10.59 7.12
C ARG A 328 -9.09 9.77 7.41
N VAL A 329 -8.04 9.91 6.59
CA VAL A 329 -6.79 9.16 6.77
C VAL A 329 -6.17 9.48 8.14
N LYS A 330 -6.09 10.75 8.54
CA LYS A 330 -5.58 11.12 9.87
C LYS A 330 -6.38 10.52 11.02
N SER A 331 -7.70 10.45 10.90
CA SER A 331 -8.56 9.81 11.91
C SER A 331 -8.38 8.29 11.94
N ALA A 332 -8.29 7.66 10.77
CA ALA A 332 -8.21 6.22 10.63
C ALA A 332 -6.85 5.63 11.04
N ARG A 333 -5.81 6.47 11.13
CA ARG A 333 -4.46 6.12 11.61
C ARG A 333 -4.36 6.01 13.13
N LYS A 334 -5.25 6.67 13.88
CA LYS A 334 -5.34 6.53 15.34
C LYS A 334 -5.79 5.13 15.73
#